data_AF-A0A4U1DDP0-F1
#
_entry.id   AF-A0A4U1DDP0-F1
#
_cell.length_a   1.000
_cell.length_b   1.000
_cell.length_c   1.000
_cell.angle_alpha   90.00
_cell.angle_beta   90.00
_cell.angle_gamma   90.00
#
_symmetry.space_group_name_H-M   'P 1'
#
loop_
_entity.id
_entity.type
_entity.pdbx_description
1 polymer ?
#
loop_
_entity_poly.entity_id
_entity_poly.type
_entity_poly.pdbx_seq_one_letter_code
_entity_poly.pdbx_strand_id
1 'polypeptide(L)' 'MIFGLIAASVVLLFGAVYNFMSLKKPGFYPPKRLLKKRAALLASIAVVCILLGWTVTLFK' A
#
# COMPACT_ATOMS: atom_id res chain seq x y z
N MET A 1 15.82 -12.28 1.37
CA MET A 1 14.59 -12.11 2.16
C MET A 1 14.20 -10.64 2.35
N ILE A 2 15.07 -9.78 2.93
CA ILE A 2 14.81 -8.32 3.10
C ILE A 2 14.42 -7.61 1.80
N PHE A 3 15.16 -7.84 0.69
CA PHE A 3 14.89 -7.18 -0.58
C PHE A 3 13.45 -7.41 -1.08
N GLY A 4 12.92 -8.63 -0.91
CA GLY A 4 11.55 -8.95 -1.33
C GLY A 4 10.49 -8.21 -0.51
N LEU A 5 10.68 -8.07 0.80
CA LEU A 5 9.76 -7.33 1.68
C LEU A 5 9.72 -5.84 1.35
N ILE A 6 10.88 -5.25 1.05
CA ILE A 6 10.98 -3.85 0.66
C ILE A 6 10.42 -3.62 -0.75
N ALA A 7 10.74 -4.49 -1.71
CA ALA A 7 10.18 -4.39 -3.05
C ALA A 7 8.64 -4.53 -3.06
N ALA A 8 8.09 -5.47 -2.28
CA ALA A 8 6.65 -5.65 -2.14
C ALA A 8 5.96 -4.42 -1.53
N SER A 9 6.56 -3.80 -0.51
CA SER A 9 5.97 -2.62 0.13
C SER A 9 5.89 -1.42 -0.82
N VAL A 10 6.89 -1.22 -1.68
CA VAL A 10 6.88 -0.17 -2.71
C VAL A 10 5.73 -0.36 -3.70
N VAL A 11 5.51 -1.60 -4.18
CA VAL A 11 4.41 -1.92 -5.11
C VAL A 11 3.05 -1.70 -4.44
N LEU A 12 2.90 -2.11 -3.18
CA LEU A 12 1.67 -1.91 -2.40
C LEU A 12 1.37 -0.43 -2.17
N LEU A 13 2.39 0.39 -1.85
CA LEU A 13 2.25 1.85 -1.74
C LEU A 13 1.82 2.47 -3.06
N PHE A 14 2.40 2.04 -4.18
CA PHE A 14 2.01 2.53 -5.50
C PHE A 14 0.54 2.25 -5.81
N GLY A 15 0.08 1.03 -5.49
CA GLY A 15 -1.33 0.66 -5.58
C GLY A 15 -2.23 1.50 -4.66
N ALA A 16 -1.80 1.79 -3.44
CA ALA A 16 -2.53 2.64 -2.51
C ALA A 16 -2.67 4.07 -3.04
N VAL A 17 -1.58 4.67 -3.54
CA VAL A 17 -1.55 6.02 -4.13
C VAL A 17 -2.44 6.08 -5.37
N TYR A 18 -2.39 5.07 -6.25
CA TYR A 18 -3.25 5.00 -7.43
C TYR A 18 -4.75 5.00 -7.07
N ASN A 19 -5.14 4.18 -6.09
CA ASN A 19 -6.52 4.14 -5.60
C ASN A 19 -6.91 5.46 -4.92
N PHE A 20 -5.98 6.09 -4.20
CA PHE A 20 -6.21 7.38 -3.55
C PHE A 20 -6.38 8.52 -4.55
N MET A 21 -5.53 8.61 -5.58
CA MET A 21 -5.68 9.59 -6.67
C MET A 21 -6.99 9.40 -7.43
N SER A 22 -7.43 8.15 -7.60
CA SER A 22 -8.71 7.85 -8.25
C SER A 22 -9.93 8.35 -7.47
N LEU A 23 -9.81 8.64 -6.16
CA LEU A 23 -10.88 9.27 -5.37
C LEU A 23 -11.19 10.71 -5.79
N LYS A 24 -10.20 11.42 -6.34
CA LYS A 24 -10.32 12.81 -6.78
C LYS A 24 -11.07 12.93 -8.10
N LYS A 25 -11.23 11.83 -8.85
CA LYS A 25 -11.92 11.82 -10.14
C LYS A 25 -13.46 11.86 -9.92
N PRO A 26 -14.18 12.88 -10.45
CA PRO A 26 -15.63 12.92 -10.37
C PRO A 26 -16.25 11.85 -11.29
N GLY A 27 -17.38 11.27 -10.89
CA GLY A 27 -18.11 10.27 -11.69
C GLY A 27 -17.39 8.93 -11.91
N PHE A 28 -16.26 8.71 -11.27
CA PHE A 28 -15.42 7.53 -11.53
C PHE A 28 -15.98 6.29 -10.81
N TYR A 29 -16.25 5.23 -11.59
CA TYR A 29 -16.44 3.88 -11.06
C TYR A 29 -15.06 3.20 -10.94
N PRO A 30 -14.77 2.46 -9.85
CA PRO A 30 -15.66 2.02 -8.77
C PRO A 30 -15.96 3.10 -7.71
N PRO A 31 -17.06 2.97 -6.94
CA PRO A 31 -17.52 3.97 -5.99
C PRO A 31 -16.45 4.35 -4.95
N LYS A 32 -16.43 5.63 -4.55
CA LYS A 32 -15.42 6.23 -3.66
C LYS A 32 -15.20 5.44 -2.35
N ARG A 33 -16.25 4.81 -1.82
CA ARG A 33 -16.15 3.98 -0.60
C ARG A 33 -15.27 2.74 -0.83
N LEU A 34 -15.37 2.09 -1.99
CA LEU A 34 -14.54 0.93 -2.35
C LEU A 34 -13.08 1.35 -2.60
N LEU A 35 -12.87 2.47 -3.32
CA LEU A 35 -11.53 3.02 -3.55
C LEU A 35 -10.82 3.36 -2.23
N LYS A 36 -11.52 3.97 -1.26
CA LYS A 36 -10.98 4.23 0.09
C LYS A 36 -10.61 2.94 0.81
N LYS A 37 -11.49 1.93 0.80
CA LYS A 37 -11.20 0.63 1.45
C LYS A 37 -9.97 -0.05 0.82
N ARG A 38 -9.86 -0.04 -0.51
CA ARG A 38 -8.71 -0.60 -1.23
C ARG A 38 -7.42 0.15 -0.91
N ALA A 39 -7.44 1.48 -0.94
CA ALA A 39 -6.29 2.31 -0.59
C ALA A 39 -5.86 2.06 0.87
N ALA A 40 -6.81 1.98 1.80
CA ALA A 40 -6.52 1.71 3.21
C ALA A 40 -5.93 0.30 3.43
N LEU A 41 -6.49 -0.72 2.79
CA LEU A 41 -5.94 -2.08 2.82
C LEU A 41 -4.51 -2.13 2.28
N LEU A 42 -4.28 -1.60 1.07
CA LEU A 42 -2.96 -1.58 0.44
C LEU A 42 -1.93 -0.82 1.27
N ALA A 43 -2.31 0.33 1.83
CA ALA A 43 -1.44 1.10 2.73
C ALA A 43 -1.13 0.34 4.02
N SER A 44 -2.13 -0.30 4.64
CA SER A 44 -1.92 -1.07 5.87
C SER A 44 -0.95 -2.24 5.68
N ILE A 45 -1.10 -2.98 4.58
CA ILE A 45 -0.22 -4.11 4.25
C ILE A 45 1.19 -3.59 3.93
N ALA A 46 1.32 -2.47 3.22
CA ALA A 46 2.61 -1.85 2.95
C ALA A 46 3.35 -1.47 4.24
N VAL A 47 2.66 -0.85 5.19
CA VAL A 47 3.23 -0.50 6.50
C VAL A 47 3.70 -1.74 7.25
N VAL A 48 2.89 -2.80 7.28
CA VAL A 48 3.30 -4.08 7.90
C VAL A 48 4.54 -4.66 7.23
N CYS A 49 4.61 -4.67 5.89
CA CYS A 49 5.81 -5.13 5.18
C CYS A 49 7.06 -4.30 5.48
N ILE A 50 6.92 -2.97 5.60
CA ILE A 50 8.03 -2.08 5.97
C ILE A 50 8.50 -2.38 7.39
N LEU A 51 7.57 -2.49 8.34
CA LEU A 51 7.90 -2.79 9.74
C LEU A 51 8.60 -4.15 9.86
N LEU A 52 8.10 -5.18 9.17
CA LEU A 52 8.74 -6.50 9.12
C LEU A 52 10.12 -6.45 8.44
N GLY A 53 10.26 -5.72 7.34
CA GLY A 53 11.55 -5.53 6.70
C GLY A 53 12.54 -4.83 7.62
N TRP A 54 12.08 -3.82 8.36
CA TRP A 54 12.88 -3.06 9.31
C TRP A 54 13.32 -3.89 10.51
N THR A 55 12.42 -4.66 11.13
CA THR A 55 12.78 -5.55 12.25
C THR A 55 13.81 -6.57 11.80
N VAL A 56 13.60 -7.24 10.66
CA VAL A 56 14.57 -8.20 10.12
C VAL A 56 15.92 -7.52 9.79
N THR A 57 15.94 -6.23 9.45
CA THR A 57 17.19 -5.49 9.24
C THR A 57 17.90 -5.14 10.55
N LEU A 58 17.16 -4.82 11.62
CA LEU A 58 17.70 -4.49 12.93
C LEU A 58 18.28 -5.72 13.66
N PHE A 59 17.67 -6.89 13.50
CA PHE A 59 18.08 -8.15 14.15
C PHE A 59 19.06 -8.99 13.32
N LYS A 60 19.55 -8.43 12.21
CA LYS A 60 20.55 -9.05 11.33
C LYS A 60 21.93 -8.54 11.70
#